data_AF-A0A2S2QQI7-F1
#
_entry.id   AF-A0A2S2QQI7-F1
#
_cell.length_a   1.000
_cell.length_b   1.000
_cell.length_c   1.000
_cell.angle_alpha   90.00
_cell.angle_beta   90.00
_cell.angle_gamma   90.00
#
_symmetry.space_group_name_H-M   'P 1'
#
loop_
_entity.id
_entity.type
_entity.pdbx_description
1 polymer ?
#
loop_
_entity_poly.entity_id
_entity_poly.type
_entity_poly.pdbx_seq_one_letter_code
_entity_poly.pdbx_strand_id
1 'polypeptide(L)'
;MPLKLPATALISDRYGLSDRPSAAIASCVLQDVGMIKEGDHSLVIDKNNVRREKNKIRDYLQKKSPNTKILEVYFDSRKNNTYFQKKIRNKMYRKLKKKKHISLVQEPGEQYIGHMTSKSENGSEIFKNITCYLENKNVDFKQLIAIGCDETATNTGWKIGVIHNIEVKLGHLCSGLYSWCILTNFLIDICFKI
;
A
#
# COMPACT_ATOMS: atom_id res chain seq x y z
N MET A 1 32.32 8.61 14.86
CA MET A 1 30.97 8.04 15.13
C MET A 1 30.01 8.64 14.11
N PRO A 2 29.21 7.85 13.36
CA PRO A 2 28.33 8.40 12.33
C PRO A 2 27.24 9.27 12.96
N LEU A 3 27.00 10.44 12.36
CA LEU A 3 26.00 11.41 12.83
C LEU A 3 24.59 10.86 12.60
N LYS A 4 23.74 10.92 13.62
CA LYS A 4 22.36 10.44 13.54
C LYS A 4 21.46 11.57 13.03
N LEU A 5 20.71 11.31 11.96
CA LEU A 5 19.88 12.30 11.27
C LEU A 5 18.44 11.79 11.10
N PRO A 6 17.72 11.48 12.20
CA PRO A 6 16.40 10.86 12.10
C PRO A 6 15.37 11.79 11.41
N ALA A 7 15.42 13.09 11.69
CA ALA A 7 14.51 14.07 11.06
C ALA A 7 14.75 14.19 9.55
N THR A 8 16.01 14.38 9.14
CA THR A 8 16.40 14.49 7.73
C THR A 8 16.05 13.22 6.96
N ALA A 9 16.31 12.04 7.54
CA ALA A 9 15.98 10.77 6.92
C ALA A 9 14.45 10.57 6.79
N LEU A 10 13.66 10.93 7.81
CA LEU A 10 12.19 10.84 7.77
C LEU A 10 11.59 11.74 6.69
N ILE A 11 12.03 12.99 6.62
CA ILE A 11 11.57 13.97 5.62
C ILE A 11 12.01 13.53 4.21
N SER A 12 13.27 13.13 4.07
CA SER A 12 13.79 12.60 2.80
C SER A 12 13.00 11.40 2.30
N ASP A 13 12.63 10.48 3.19
CA ASP A 13 11.83 9.30 2.83
C ASP A 13 10.39 9.67 2.45
N ARG A 14 9.77 10.59 3.21
CA ARG A 14 8.41 11.09 2.95
C ARG A 14 8.28 11.76 1.57
N TYR A 15 9.28 12.55 1.17
CA TYR A 15 9.27 13.25 -0.12
C TYR A 15 9.95 12.45 -1.26
N GLY A 16 10.33 11.19 -1.03
CA GLY A 16 10.93 10.33 -2.05
C GLY A 16 12.30 10.82 -2.54
N LEU A 17 13.04 11.57 -1.72
CA LEU A 17 14.36 12.07 -2.10
C LEU A 17 15.37 10.93 -2.16
N SER A 18 16.21 10.93 -3.19
CA SER A 18 17.32 9.98 -3.29
C SER A 18 18.37 10.20 -2.18
N ASP A 19 19.13 9.16 -1.83
CA ASP A 19 20.09 9.20 -0.73
C ASP A 19 21.24 10.20 -1.01
N ARG A 20 21.67 10.31 -2.27
CA ARG A 20 22.73 11.24 -2.70
C ARG A 20 22.34 12.72 -2.51
N PRO A 21 21.22 13.23 -3.09
CA PRO A 21 20.83 14.62 -2.88
C PRO A 21 20.53 14.91 -1.41
N SER A 22 19.95 13.96 -0.68
CA SER A 22 19.69 14.13 0.76
C SER A 22 20.99 14.29 1.56
N ALA A 23 22.03 13.52 1.24
CA ALA A 23 23.34 13.62 1.85
C ALA A 23 24.05 14.93 1.51
N ALA A 24 23.95 15.39 0.26
CA ALA A 24 24.51 16.66 -0.19
C ALA A 24 23.83 17.86 0.51
N ILE A 25 22.50 17.89 0.56
CA ILE A 25 21.73 18.94 1.25
C ILE A 25 22.11 18.97 2.73
N ALA A 26 22.15 17.81 3.39
CA ALA A 26 22.49 17.76 4.81
C ALA A 26 23.95 18.18 5.08
N SER A 27 24.88 17.84 4.18
CA SER A 27 26.28 18.31 4.28
C SER A 27 26.41 19.81 4.04
N CYS A 28 25.65 20.37 3.10
CA CYS A 28 25.59 21.82 2.84
C CYS A 28 25.08 22.57 4.07
N VAL A 29 23.98 22.11 4.69
CA VAL A 29 23.45 22.72 5.91
C VAL A 29 24.46 22.67 7.06
N LEU A 30 25.23 21.59 7.18
CA LEU A 30 26.30 21.50 8.18
C LEU A 30 27.47 22.46 7.89
N GLN A 31 27.75 22.77 6.63
CA GLN A 31 28.72 23.80 6.26
C GLN A 31 28.20 25.20 6.61
N ASP A 32 26.93 25.50 6.29
CA ASP A 32 26.31 26.80 6.59
C ASP A 32 26.26 27.09 8.10
N VAL A 33 26.05 26.05 8.92
CA VAL A 33 26.05 26.14 10.39
C VAL A 33 27.49 26.17 10.96
N GLY A 34 28.52 26.07 10.13
CA GLY A 34 29.92 26.10 10.53
C GLY A 34 30.42 24.82 11.23
N MET A 35 29.65 23.73 11.14
CA MET A 35 30.00 22.42 11.70
C MET A 35 31.02 21.68 10.82
N ILE A 36 31.00 21.93 9.51
CA ILE A 36 32.00 21.43 8.56
C ILE A 36 32.79 22.62 8.04
N LYS A 37 34.11 22.56 8.17
CA LYS A 37 35.04 23.51 7.56
C LYS A 37 35.67 22.91 6.30
N GLU A 38 36.25 23.76 5.47
CA GLU A 38 37.03 23.31 4.32
C GLU A 38 38.20 22.41 4.80
N GLY A 39 38.24 21.17 4.29
CA GLY A 39 39.22 20.14 4.66
C GLY A 39 38.78 19.17 5.76
N ASP A 40 37.71 19.48 6.51
CA ASP A 40 37.19 18.61 7.57
C ASP A 40 36.17 17.61 7.01
N HIS A 41 36.58 16.35 6.90
CA HIS A 41 35.71 15.26 6.42
C HIS A 41 35.03 14.45 7.55
N SER A 42 35.25 14.84 8.80
CA SER A 42 34.81 14.08 9.99
C SER A 42 33.30 14.01 10.14
N LEU A 43 32.59 15.07 9.74
CA LEU A 43 31.14 15.23 9.88
C LEU A 43 30.39 15.22 8.54
N VAL A 44 31.09 14.96 7.43
CA VAL A 44 30.49 14.89 6.10
C VAL A 44 29.48 13.74 6.04
N ILE A 45 28.30 14.02 5.53
CA ILE A 45 27.22 13.05 5.44
C ILE A 45 27.32 12.37 4.08
N ASP A 46 27.62 11.06 4.08
CA ASP A 46 27.56 10.23 2.88
C ASP A 46 26.15 9.66 2.67
N LYS A 47 25.85 9.24 1.44
CA LYS A 47 24.63 8.53 1.04
C LYS A 47 24.35 7.32 1.93
N ASN A 48 25.40 6.62 2.38
CA ASN A 48 25.26 5.42 3.20
C ASN A 48 24.77 5.76 4.61
N ASN A 49 25.11 6.93 5.14
CA ASN A 49 24.62 7.40 6.43
C ASN A 49 23.11 7.67 6.35
N VAL A 50 22.67 8.39 5.31
CA VAL A 50 21.25 8.64 5.05
C VAL A 50 20.47 7.34 4.87
N ARG A 51 21.00 6.42 4.05
CA ARG A 51 20.36 5.12 3.78
C ARG A 51 20.15 4.30 5.06
N ARG A 52 21.15 4.27 5.95
CA ARG A 52 21.05 3.56 7.24
C ARG A 52 19.97 4.16 8.13
N GLU A 53 19.92 5.48 8.25
CA GLU A 53 18.91 6.16 9.06
C GLU A 53 17.49 5.99 8.49
N LYS A 54 17.33 6.06 7.16
CA LYS A 54 16.06 5.74 6.50
C LYS A 54 15.61 4.31 6.80
N ASN A 55 16.51 3.34 6.68
CA ASN A 55 16.17 1.95 6.98
C ASN A 55 15.71 1.77 8.43
N LYS A 56 16.38 2.40 9.40
CA LYS A 56 15.94 2.35 10.81
C LYS A 56 14.53 2.93 11.00
N ILE A 57 14.22 4.04 10.32
CA ILE A 57 12.90 4.67 10.39
C ILE A 57 11.85 3.77 9.75
N ARG A 58 12.13 3.19 8.59
CA ARG A 58 11.23 2.24 7.93
C ARG A 58 10.98 1.02 8.80
N ASP A 59 12.03 0.45 9.40
CA ASP A 59 11.91 -0.69 10.33
C ASP A 59 11.09 -0.32 11.57
N TYR A 60 11.31 0.88 12.12
CA TYR A 60 10.54 1.39 13.25
C TYR A 60 9.06 1.57 12.88
N LEU A 61 8.75 2.16 11.72
CA LEU A 61 7.38 2.36 11.25
C LEU A 61 6.71 1.02 10.92
N GLN A 62 7.43 0.07 10.35
CA GLN A 62 6.91 -1.26 10.05
C GLN A 62 6.58 -2.04 11.33
N LYS A 63 7.38 -1.88 12.40
CA LYS A 63 7.11 -2.47 13.71
C LYS A 63 6.03 -1.74 14.50
N LYS A 64 5.83 -0.45 14.22
CA LYS A 64 4.78 0.39 14.80
C LYS A 64 3.44 0.18 14.09
N SER A 65 3.35 -0.69 13.07
CA SER A 65 2.06 -1.07 12.52
C SER A 65 1.18 -1.50 13.70
N PRO A 66 0.07 -0.78 13.93
CA PRO A 66 -0.73 -1.07 15.08
C PRO A 66 -1.22 -2.51 14.94
N ASN A 67 -1.09 -3.32 16.00
CA ASN A 67 -1.85 -4.55 16.17
C ASN A 67 -3.35 -4.21 16.35
N THR A 68 -3.88 -3.31 15.54
CA THR A 68 -5.29 -2.97 15.49
C THR A 68 -5.98 -4.09 14.73
N LYS A 69 -6.96 -4.69 15.40
CA LYS A 69 -7.92 -5.57 14.75
C LYS A 69 -8.42 -4.90 13.47
N ILE A 70 -8.41 -5.64 12.37
CA ILE A 70 -8.99 -5.20 11.11
C ILE A 70 -10.51 -5.16 11.30
N LEU A 71 -11.04 -3.95 11.52
CA LEU A 71 -12.47 -3.70 11.72
C LEU A 71 -13.15 -3.35 10.40
N GLU A 72 -12.47 -2.57 9.55
CA GLU A 72 -12.99 -2.14 8.25
C GLU A 72 -11.99 -2.43 7.14
N VAL A 73 -12.50 -2.88 6.00
CA VAL A 73 -11.69 -3.19 4.81
C VAL A 73 -12.26 -2.49 3.60
N TYR A 74 -11.44 -1.73 2.91
CA TYR A 74 -11.73 -1.21 1.59
C TYR A 74 -11.03 -2.04 0.53
N PHE A 75 -11.72 -2.25 -0.59
CA PHE A 75 -11.12 -2.86 -1.75
C PHE A 75 -11.31 -2.01 -3.01
N ASP A 76 -10.23 -1.87 -3.77
CA ASP A 76 -10.24 -1.25 -5.10
C ASP A 76 -9.88 -2.31 -6.15
N SER A 77 -10.54 -2.24 -7.31
CA SER A 77 -10.34 -3.19 -8.38
C SER A 77 -9.93 -2.51 -9.68
N ARG A 78 -8.77 -2.88 -10.22
CA ARG A 78 -8.23 -2.30 -11.46
C ARG A 78 -7.96 -3.38 -12.51
N LYS A 79 -8.40 -3.14 -13.74
CA LYS A 79 -8.16 -4.03 -14.88
C LYS A 79 -6.87 -3.61 -15.58
N ASN A 80 -5.77 -4.28 -15.28
CA ASN A 80 -4.46 -3.97 -15.85
C ASN A 80 -3.98 -5.06 -16.82
N ASN A 81 -3.29 -4.61 -17.87
CA ASN A 81 -2.56 -5.47 -18.78
C ASN A 81 -1.35 -6.05 -18.05
N THR A 82 -1.40 -7.34 -17.74
CA THR A 82 -0.30 -8.05 -17.06
C THR A 82 0.49 -8.85 -18.07
N TYR A 83 1.81 -8.68 -18.09
CA TYR A 83 2.69 -9.53 -18.89
C TYR A 83 2.71 -10.95 -18.32
N PHE A 84 2.60 -11.94 -19.20
CA PHE A 84 2.80 -13.34 -18.86
C PHE A 84 3.69 -13.99 -19.91
N GLN A 85 4.52 -14.95 -19.48
CA GLN A 85 5.33 -15.73 -20.40
C GLN A 85 4.56 -16.99 -20.79
N LYS A 86 4.43 -17.25 -22.09
CA LYS A 86 3.86 -18.48 -22.63
C LYS A 86 4.94 -19.28 -23.33
N LYS A 87 5.14 -20.52 -22.91
CA LYS A 87 6.02 -21.47 -23.62
C LYS A 87 5.28 -21.95 -24.88
N ILE A 88 5.88 -21.74 -26.04
CA ILE A 88 5.41 -22.31 -27.31
C ILE A 88 6.59 -23.07 -27.90
N ARG A 89 6.42 -24.39 -28.07
CA ARG A 89 7.51 -25.33 -28.34
C ARG A 89 8.60 -25.22 -27.24
N ASN A 90 9.80 -24.77 -27.60
CA ASN A 90 10.93 -24.57 -26.67
C ASN A 90 11.29 -23.09 -26.41
N LYS A 91 10.52 -22.13 -26.94
CA LYS A 91 10.78 -20.70 -26.74
C LYS A 91 9.70 -20.05 -25.86
N MET A 92 10.13 -19.14 -24.99
CA MET A 92 9.26 -18.36 -24.12
C MET A 92 8.89 -17.05 -24.82
N TYR A 93 7.59 -16.79 -24.96
CA TYR A 93 7.08 -15.57 -25.58
C TYR A 93 6.36 -14.72 -24.55
N ARG A 94 6.67 -13.42 -24.53
CA ARG A 94 5.96 -12.44 -23.70
C ARG A 94 4.61 -12.12 -24.35
N LYS A 95 3.52 -12.31 -23.63
CA LYS A 95 2.16 -11.93 -24.04
C LYS A 95 1.50 -11.06 -22.99
N LEU A 96 0.54 -10.25 -23.41
CA LEU A 96 -0.29 -9.45 -22.52
C LEU A 96 -1.60 -10.16 -22.26
N LYS A 97 -2.01 -10.20 -20.99
CA LYS A 97 -3.33 -10.65 -20.58
C LYS A 97 -3.94 -9.61 -19.66
N LYS A 98 -5.18 -9.20 -19.95
CA LYS A 98 -5.97 -8.41 -19.02
C LYS A 98 -6.27 -9.26 -17.78
N LYS A 99 -5.87 -8.78 -16.61
CA LYS A 99 -6.17 -9.38 -15.32
C LYS A 99 -6.77 -8.31 -14.42
N LYS A 100 -7.75 -8.71 -13.60
CA LYS A 100 -8.32 -7.84 -12.58
C LYS A 100 -7.52 -8.02 -11.31
N HIS A 101 -6.90 -6.95 -10.86
CA HIS A 101 -6.17 -6.89 -9.60
C HIS A 101 -7.06 -6.19 -8.59
N ILE A 102 -7.15 -6.77 -7.40
CA ILE A 102 -7.92 -6.23 -6.28
C ILE A 102 -6.93 -5.96 -5.16
N SER A 103 -6.88 -4.71 -4.68
CA SER A 103 -6.08 -4.30 -3.53
C SER A 103 -6.99 -4.17 -2.31
N LEU A 104 -6.52 -4.65 -1.16
CA LEU A 104 -7.21 -4.58 0.13
C LEU A 104 -6.46 -3.64 1.05
N VAL A 105 -7.19 -2.70 1.64
CA VAL A 105 -6.68 -1.68 2.56
C VAL A 105 -7.54 -1.70 3.82
N GLN A 106 -6.90 -1.62 4.98
CA GLN A 106 -7.55 -1.55 6.28
C GLN A 106 -7.84 -0.09 6.62
N GLU A 107 -9.03 0.16 7.17
CA GLU A 107 -9.36 1.40 7.89
C GLU A 107 -9.68 1.10 9.37
N PRO A 108 -9.39 2.04 10.29
CA PRO A 108 -8.69 3.30 10.09
C PRO A 108 -7.17 3.13 9.94
N GLY A 109 -6.55 3.92 9.06
CA GLY A 109 -5.10 4.04 8.95
C GLY A 109 -4.50 3.67 7.59
N GLU A 110 -5.34 3.48 6.56
CA GLU A 110 -4.95 3.18 5.18
C GLU A 110 -3.89 2.06 5.08
N GLN A 111 -3.93 1.08 5.99
CA GLN A 111 -2.88 0.07 6.06
C GLN A 111 -3.11 -0.98 4.98
N TYR A 112 -2.13 -1.13 4.08
CA TYR A 112 -2.19 -2.13 3.03
C TYR A 112 -2.21 -3.56 3.60
N ILE A 113 -3.29 -4.29 3.35
CA ILE A 113 -3.47 -5.68 3.79
C ILE A 113 -2.85 -6.62 2.75
N GLY A 114 -3.08 -6.34 1.46
CA GLY A 114 -2.64 -7.22 0.39
C GLY A 114 -3.28 -6.97 -0.97
N HIS A 115 -2.91 -7.81 -1.93
CA HIS A 115 -3.53 -7.84 -3.25
C HIS A 115 -3.87 -9.27 -3.66
N MET A 116 -4.86 -9.38 -4.55
CA MET A 116 -5.24 -10.62 -5.20
C MET A 116 -5.56 -10.39 -6.67
N THR A 117 -5.45 -11.45 -7.46
CA THR A 117 -5.78 -11.41 -8.87
C THR A 117 -6.96 -12.33 -9.15
N SER A 118 -8.10 -11.78 -9.55
CA SER A 118 -9.25 -12.59 -9.97
C SER A 118 -9.19 -12.85 -11.48
N LYS A 119 -9.50 -14.09 -11.87
CA LYS A 119 -9.65 -14.46 -13.29
C LYS A 119 -11.05 -14.15 -13.80
N SER A 120 -12.04 -14.13 -12.92
CA SER A 120 -13.43 -13.83 -13.27
C SER A 120 -13.84 -12.43 -12.85
N GLU A 121 -14.90 -11.97 -13.51
CA GLU A 121 -15.59 -10.71 -13.24
C GLU A 121 -16.88 -10.94 -12.45
N ASN A 122 -17.04 -12.09 -11.79
CA ASN A 122 -18.26 -12.38 -11.04
C ASN A 122 -18.10 -11.95 -9.58
N GLY A 123 -19.06 -11.17 -9.06
CA GLY A 123 -19.04 -10.66 -7.68
C GLY A 123 -18.96 -11.78 -6.63
N SER A 124 -19.67 -12.90 -6.85
CA SER A 124 -19.61 -14.05 -5.94
C SER A 124 -18.22 -14.70 -5.86
N GLU A 125 -17.47 -14.76 -6.96
CA GLU A 125 -16.11 -15.33 -6.96
C GLU A 125 -15.10 -14.35 -6.34
N ILE A 126 -15.27 -13.05 -6.61
CA ILE A 126 -14.49 -11.99 -5.95
C ILE A 126 -14.70 -12.07 -4.43
N PHE A 127 -15.94 -12.19 -3.98
CA PHE A 127 -16.28 -12.37 -2.57
C PHE A 127 -15.58 -13.59 -1.95
N LYS A 128 -15.64 -14.76 -2.60
CA LYS A 128 -14.95 -15.97 -2.13
C LYS A 128 -13.44 -15.78 -2.03
N ASN A 129 -12.85 -15.10 -3.00
CA ASN A 129 -11.41 -14.81 -3.00
C ASN A 129 -11.03 -13.86 -1.85
N ILE A 130 -11.81 -12.80 -1.62
CA ILE A 130 -11.60 -11.86 -0.51
C ILE A 130 -11.70 -12.57 0.83
N THR A 131 -12.73 -13.39 0.99
CA THR A 131 -12.98 -14.14 2.21
C THR A 131 -11.81 -15.10 2.53
N CYS A 132 -11.41 -15.92 1.56
CA CYS A 132 -10.30 -16.86 1.72
C CYS A 132 -8.99 -16.14 2.01
N TYR A 133 -8.77 -14.98 1.40
CA TYR A 133 -7.57 -14.17 1.67
C TYR A 133 -7.51 -13.64 3.10
N LEU A 134 -8.63 -13.13 3.62
CA LEU A 134 -8.72 -12.63 4.99
C LEU A 134 -8.60 -13.76 6.02
N GLU A 135 -9.22 -14.91 5.76
CA GLU A 135 -9.07 -16.12 6.60
C GLU A 135 -7.60 -16.57 6.67
N ASN A 136 -6.88 -16.58 5.55
CA ASN A 136 -5.44 -16.90 5.50
C ASN A 136 -4.56 -15.90 6.27
N LYS A 137 -5.05 -14.68 6.50
CA LYS A 137 -4.38 -13.65 7.31
C LYS A 137 -4.77 -13.70 8.79
N ASN A 138 -5.49 -14.74 9.22
CA ASN A 138 -6.06 -14.87 10.57
C ASN A 138 -7.00 -13.71 10.94
N VAL A 139 -7.65 -13.10 9.95
CA VAL A 139 -8.69 -12.09 10.19
C VAL A 139 -10.02 -12.81 10.33
N ASP A 140 -10.60 -12.70 11.52
CA ASP A 140 -11.94 -13.23 11.76
C ASP A 140 -12.98 -12.36 11.06
N PHE A 141 -13.62 -12.93 10.04
CA PHE A 141 -14.62 -12.24 9.23
C PHE A 141 -15.81 -11.76 10.08
N LYS A 142 -16.08 -12.36 11.26
CA LYS A 142 -17.14 -11.92 12.16
C LYS A 142 -16.83 -10.62 12.91
N GLN A 143 -15.55 -10.24 12.98
CA GLN A 143 -15.11 -9.01 13.65
C GLN A 143 -15.11 -7.81 12.71
N LEU A 144 -15.36 -8.04 11.42
CA LEU A 144 -15.47 -7.01 10.40
C LEU A 144 -16.81 -6.29 10.53
N ILE A 145 -16.73 -4.98 10.74
CA ILE A 145 -17.89 -4.09 10.89
C ILE A 145 -18.36 -3.64 9.51
N ALA A 146 -17.44 -3.31 8.61
CA ALA A 146 -17.76 -2.79 7.28
C ALA A 146 -16.77 -3.23 6.20
N ILE A 147 -17.28 -3.39 4.98
CA ILE A 147 -16.46 -3.54 3.78
C ILE A 147 -16.92 -2.50 2.73
N GLY A 148 -15.98 -1.69 2.24
CA GLY A 148 -16.24 -0.66 1.25
C GLY A 148 -15.60 -0.96 -0.12
N CYS A 149 -16.21 -0.46 -1.18
CA CYS A 149 -15.68 -0.56 -2.54
C CYS A 149 -16.27 0.51 -3.48
N ASP A 150 -15.73 0.59 -4.70
CA ASP A 150 -16.25 1.44 -5.76
C ASP A 150 -17.63 0.98 -6.28
N GLU A 151 -18.40 1.93 -6.81
CA GLU A 151 -19.78 1.75 -7.30
C GLU A 151 -19.85 1.07 -8.67
N THR A 152 -19.25 -0.12 -8.80
CA THR A 152 -19.44 -0.95 -9.99
C THR A 152 -20.56 -1.97 -9.77
N ALA A 153 -21.35 -2.26 -10.81
CA ALA A 153 -22.46 -3.23 -10.74
C ALA A 153 -22.01 -4.62 -10.28
N THR A 154 -20.74 -4.97 -10.52
CA THR A 154 -20.12 -6.21 -10.05
C THR A 154 -19.97 -6.27 -8.52
N ASN A 155 -19.79 -5.11 -7.90
CA ASN A 155 -19.57 -4.97 -6.47
C ASN A 155 -20.89 -4.69 -5.72
N THR A 156 -21.74 -3.82 -6.27
CA THR A 156 -23.00 -3.35 -5.64
C THR A 156 -24.25 -4.13 -6.07
N GLY A 157 -24.14 -5.10 -6.98
CA GLY A 157 -25.30 -5.81 -7.52
C GLY A 157 -26.15 -6.51 -6.46
N TRP A 158 -27.45 -6.24 -6.43
CA TRP A 158 -28.42 -6.74 -5.45
C TRP A 158 -28.54 -8.28 -5.29
N LYS A 159 -28.16 -9.07 -6.31
CA LYS A 159 -28.28 -10.55 -6.30
C LYS A 159 -26.95 -11.28 -6.17
N ILE A 160 -25.90 -10.76 -6.80
CA ILE A 160 -24.60 -11.45 -6.96
C ILE A 160 -23.42 -10.50 -6.65
N GLY A 161 -23.71 -9.27 -6.23
CA GLY A 161 -22.70 -8.29 -5.88
C GLY A 161 -21.83 -8.75 -4.71
N VAL A 162 -20.61 -8.24 -4.67
CA VAL A 162 -19.67 -8.50 -3.58
C VAL A 162 -20.26 -8.05 -2.25
N ILE A 163 -20.81 -6.83 -2.18
CA ILE A 163 -21.42 -6.28 -0.96
C ILE A 163 -22.59 -7.16 -0.50
N HIS A 164 -23.51 -7.52 -1.40
CA HIS A 164 -24.66 -8.35 -1.03
C HIS A 164 -24.23 -9.69 -0.43
N ASN A 165 -23.24 -10.37 -1.02
CA ASN A 165 -22.75 -11.64 -0.48
C ASN A 165 -22.05 -11.47 0.88
N ILE A 166 -21.40 -10.33 1.12
CA ILE A 166 -20.78 -9.98 2.41
C ILE A 166 -21.87 -9.77 3.46
N GLU A 167 -22.89 -8.99 3.17
CA GLU A 167 -24.02 -8.72 4.09
C GLU A 167 -24.72 -10.02 4.50
N VAL A 168 -24.97 -10.91 3.54
CA VAL A 168 -25.55 -12.23 3.81
C VAL A 168 -24.63 -13.07 4.72
N LYS A 169 -23.30 -12.97 4.57
CA LYS A 169 -22.35 -13.71 5.42
C LYS A 169 -22.21 -13.09 6.82
N LEU A 170 -22.30 -11.77 6.95
CA LEU A 170 -22.19 -11.06 8.23
C LEU A 170 -23.50 -11.08 9.05
N GLY A 171 -24.65 -11.25 8.39
CA GLY A 171 -25.95 -11.29 9.05
C GLY A 171 -26.46 -9.92 9.51
N HIS A 172 -25.81 -8.84 9.09
CA HIS A 172 -26.26 -7.47 9.24
C HIS A 172 -25.98 -6.68 7.96
N LEU A 173 -26.76 -5.64 7.70
CA LEU A 173 -26.45 -4.73 6.60
C LEU A 173 -25.09 -4.09 6.84
N CYS A 174 -24.30 -4.00 5.77
CA CYS A 174 -23.13 -3.14 5.70
C CYS A 174 -23.62 -1.79 5.15
N SER A 175 -24.67 -1.23 5.74
CA SER A 175 -25.31 -0.04 5.20
C SER A 175 -24.43 1.18 5.46
N GLY A 176 -23.75 1.64 4.41
CA GLY A 176 -23.59 3.06 4.13
C GLY A 176 -22.27 3.71 4.55
N LEU A 177 -21.29 3.65 3.66
CA LEU A 177 -20.66 4.89 3.20
C LEU A 177 -20.89 5.02 1.69
N TYR A 178 -22.16 5.06 1.31
CA TYR A 178 -22.55 5.75 0.09
C TYR A 178 -22.26 7.24 0.33
N SER A 179 -21.34 7.79 -0.45
CA SER A 179 -20.94 9.22 -0.46
C SER A 179 -20.08 9.71 0.72
N TRP A 180 -18.78 9.40 0.71
CA TRP A 180 -17.77 10.42 1.04
C TRP A 180 -16.52 10.36 0.15
N CYS A 181 -16.71 10.14 -1.15
CA CYS A 181 -15.69 10.39 -2.19
C CYS A 181 -15.40 11.89 -2.43
N ILE A 182 -15.69 12.82 -1.50
CA ILE A 182 -15.52 14.27 -1.76
C ILE A 182 -14.47 14.97 -0.87
N LEU A 183 -13.88 14.35 0.17
CA LEU A 183 -12.85 15.05 0.97
C LEU A 183 -11.46 14.41 1.06
N THR A 184 -11.21 13.24 0.46
CA THR A 184 -9.87 12.64 0.47
C THR A 184 -9.40 12.17 -0.92
N ASN A 185 -9.72 12.93 -1.97
CA ASN A 185 -9.18 12.76 -3.32
C ASN A 185 -7.66 13.08 -3.45
N PHE A 186 -6.85 12.83 -2.40
CA PHE A 186 -5.42 13.16 -2.42
C PHE A 186 -4.44 12.03 -2.09
N LEU A 187 -4.88 10.81 -1.74
CA LEU A 187 -3.92 9.77 -1.28
C LEU A 187 -3.96 8.42 -2.00
N ILE A 188 -5.02 8.05 -2.72
CA ILE A 188 -5.04 6.73 -3.41
C ILE A 188 -4.18 6.70 -4.70
N ASP A 189 -3.81 7.85 -5.26
CA ASP A 189 -2.94 7.91 -6.44
C ASP A 189 -1.44 7.76 -6.14
N ILE A 190 -1.03 7.75 -4.86
CA ILE A 190 0.39 7.63 -4.48
C ILE A 190 0.85 6.17 -4.36
N CYS A 191 -0.06 5.22 -4.12
CA CYS A 191 0.32 3.80 -3.93
C CYS A 191 0.63 3.02 -5.23
N PHE A 192 0.39 3.57 -6.42
CA PHE A 192 0.56 2.84 -7.69
C PHE A 192 1.61 3.39 -8.66
N LYS A 193 2.45 4.34 -8.23
CA LYS A 193 3.68 4.73 -8.97
C LYS A 193 4.93 4.13 -8.31
N ILE A 194 5.13 2.84 -8.51
CA ILE A 194 6.45 2.19 -8.53
C ILE A 194 6.52 1.30 -9.76
#